data_AF-A0A1A9QD94-F1
#
_entry.id   AF-A0A1A9QD94-F1
#
_cell.length_a   1.000
_cell.length_b   1.000
_cell.length_c   1.000
_cell.angle_alpha   90.00
_cell.angle_beta   90.00
_cell.angle_gamma   90.00
#
_symmetry.space_group_name_H-M   'P 1'
#
loop_
_entity.id
_entity.type
_entity.pdbx_description
1 polymer ?
#
loop_
_entity_poly.entity_id
_entity_poly.type
_entity_poly.pdbx_seq_one_letter_code
_entity_poly.pdbx_strand_id
1 'polypeptide(L)'
;MIVAGKIAGGAIFVGLASGAIAGSYHYLTSESTYFDLLNSETPSRRLITTTDKNTETEAWKKYKENNDGKGGGQDAWKLKDWNTKKGETNTLESLITECSNKTKDKARNKQDQKYKQFLSWCSVTK
;
A
#
# COMPACT_ATOMS: atom_id res chain seq x y z
N MET A 1 -45.96 -0.31 20.50
CA MET A 1 -45.04 0.82 20.23
C MET A 1 -44.41 0.55 18.88
N ILE A 2 -44.92 1.18 17.81
CA ILE A 2 -44.23 2.23 17.02
C ILE A 2 -42.99 1.64 16.29
N VAL A 3 -42.82 1.61 14.97
CA VAL A 3 -43.55 2.19 13.82
C VAL A 3 -43.12 1.42 12.56
N ALA A 4 -44.06 1.25 11.62
CA ALA A 4 -43.81 0.82 10.25
C ALA A 4 -43.11 1.94 9.47
N GLY A 5 -41.88 1.70 9.00
CA GLY A 5 -41.18 2.56 8.04
C GLY A 5 -41.36 2.03 6.62
N LYS A 6 -42.20 2.70 5.81
CA LYS A 6 -42.27 2.50 4.35
C LYS A 6 -41.04 3.15 3.70
N ILE A 7 -40.27 2.41 2.92
CA ILE A 7 -39.34 2.98 1.94
C ILE A 7 -39.90 2.75 0.55
N ALA A 8 -40.14 3.86 -0.13
CA ALA A 8 -40.75 3.95 -1.44
C ALA A 8 -39.71 3.73 -2.55
N GLY A 9 -40.11 2.98 -3.58
CA GLY A 9 -39.89 3.28 -5.00
C GLY A 9 -38.45 3.38 -5.52
N GLY A 10 -37.97 2.28 -6.09
CA GLY A 10 -36.89 2.26 -7.08
C GLY A 10 -36.79 0.89 -7.74
N ALA A 11 -37.58 0.65 -8.79
CA ALA A 11 -37.60 -0.61 -9.51
C ALA A 11 -36.25 -0.85 -10.22
N ILE A 12 -35.54 -1.92 -9.85
CA ILE A 12 -34.47 -2.50 -10.67
C ILE A 12 -35.00 -3.84 -11.15
N PHE A 13 -35.05 -4.00 -12.47
CA PHE A 13 -35.62 -5.14 -13.17
C PHE A 13 -35.11 -6.47 -12.62
N VAL A 14 -36.05 -7.35 -12.25
CA VAL A 14 -35.79 -8.75 -11.95
C VAL A 14 -35.68 -9.50 -13.28
N GLY A 15 -34.45 -9.74 -13.73
CA GLY A 15 -34.12 -10.86 -14.61
C GLY A 15 -33.58 -11.99 -13.75
N LEU A 16 -34.40 -13.01 -13.47
CA LEU A 16 -33.99 -14.20 -12.74
C LEU A 16 -33.01 -15.03 -13.58
N ALA A 17 -31.75 -15.07 -13.17
CA ALA A 17 -30.95 -16.29 -13.26
C ALA A 17 -30.51 -16.63 -11.83
N SER A 18 -31.24 -17.57 -11.22
CA SER A 18 -30.90 -18.17 -9.93
C SER A 18 -29.62 -19.01 -10.08
N GLY A 19 -28.48 -18.34 -9.99
CA GLY A 19 -27.18 -18.96 -9.75
C GLY A 19 -26.72 -18.61 -8.35
N ALA A 20 -26.58 -19.60 -7.48
CA ALA A 20 -25.93 -19.42 -6.20
C ALA A 20 -24.47 -18.99 -6.45
N ILE A 21 -24.17 -17.69 -6.40
CA ILE A 21 -22.78 -17.21 -6.37
C ILE A 21 -22.30 -17.27 -4.91
N ALA A 22 -22.26 -18.48 -4.35
CA ALA A 22 -21.56 -18.74 -3.09
C ALA A 22 -20.02 -18.70 -3.26
N GLY A 23 -19.53 -18.50 -4.49
CA GLY A 23 -18.10 -18.57 -4.83
C GLY A 23 -17.36 -17.24 -4.99
N SER A 24 -18.01 -16.07 -5.01
CA SER A 24 -17.32 -14.79 -5.31
C SER A 24 -17.03 -13.91 -4.10
N TYR A 25 -17.71 -14.13 -2.96
CA TYR A 25 -17.49 -13.31 -1.76
C TYR A 25 -16.11 -13.52 -1.15
N HIS A 26 -15.55 -14.73 -1.25
CA HIS A 26 -14.29 -15.06 -0.61
C HIS A 26 -13.09 -14.32 -1.21
N TYR A 27 -13.06 -14.13 -2.54
CA TYR A 27 -12.03 -13.34 -3.22
C TYR A 27 -12.14 -11.85 -2.88
N LEU A 28 -13.38 -11.35 -2.71
CA LEU A 28 -13.61 -9.96 -2.31
C LEU A 28 -13.18 -9.66 -0.87
N THR A 29 -13.02 -10.68 -0.01
CA THR A 29 -12.62 -10.54 1.40
C THR A 29 -11.19 -11.02 1.70
N SER A 30 -10.51 -11.65 0.75
CA SER A 30 -9.14 -12.12 0.96
C SER A 30 -8.15 -10.95 0.93
N GLU A 31 -7.33 -10.84 1.96
CA GLU A 31 -6.19 -9.93 1.98
C GLU A 31 -4.97 -10.59 1.34
N SER A 32 -4.20 -9.83 0.58
CA SER A 32 -2.92 -10.26 -0.01
C SER A 32 -1.76 -9.52 0.65
N THR A 33 -0.59 -10.16 0.70
CA THR A 33 0.60 -9.46 1.18
C THR A 33 1.01 -8.36 0.22
N TYR A 34 1.72 -7.35 0.70
CA TYR A 34 2.24 -6.29 -0.16
C TYR A 34 3.20 -6.83 -1.22
N PHE A 35 3.95 -7.89 -0.90
CA PHE A 35 4.77 -8.59 -1.86
C PHE A 35 3.94 -9.26 -2.96
N ASP A 36 2.90 -9.99 -2.58
CA ASP A 36 2.01 -10.64 -3.54
C ASP A 36 1.36 -9.61 -4.46
N LEU A 37 0.82 -8.52 -3.88
CA LEU A 37 0.23 -7.42 -4.63
C LEU A 37 1.24 -6.73 -5.57
N LEU A 38 2.48 -6.52 -5.11
CA LEU A 38 3.53 -5.93 -5.95
C LEU A 38 3.79 -6.80 -7.19
N ASN A 39 3.88 -8.12 -6.99
CA ASN A 39 4.18 -9.06 -8.07
C ASN A 39 2.99 -9.31 -9.00
N SER A 40 1.76 -9.35 -8.47
CA SER A 40 0.55 -9.68 -9.24
C SER A 40 -0.09 -8.47 -9.90
N GLU A 41 -0.21 -7.35 -9.19
CA GLU A 41 -0.97 -6.17 -9.65
C GLU A 41 -0.07 -5.08 -10.24
N THR A 42 1.24 -5.13 -9.98
CA THR A 42 2.18 -4.08 -10.41
C THR A 42 3.47 -4.65 -11.03
N PRO A 43 3.37 -5.50 -12.07
CA PRO A 43 4.51 -6.28 -12.59
C PRO A 43 5.64 -5.45 -13.19
N SER A 44 5.40 -4.18 -13.53
CA SER A 44 6.42 -3.23 -14.01
C SER A 44 7.33 -2.71 -12.91
N ARG A 45 7.02 -2.98 -11.64
CA ARG A 45 7.78 -2.52 -10.48
C ARG A 45 8.46 -3.68 -9.77
N ARG A 46 9.57 -3.38 -9.09
CA ARG A 46 10.29 -4.31 -8.22
C ARG A 46 10.60 -3.64 -6.88
N LEU A 47 10.85 -4.45 -5.86
CA LEU A 47 11.31 -3.95 -4.56
C LEU A 47 12.68 -3.28 -4.69
N ILE A 48 12.91 -2.23 -3.91
CA ILE A 48 14.25 -1.67 -3.70
C ILE A 48 15.09 -2.66 -2.89
N THR A 49 16.34 -2.87 -3.29
CA THR A 49 17.25 -3.82 -2.64
C THR A 49 18.66 -3.28 -2.42
N THR A 50 18.96 -2.08 -2.92
CA THR A 50 20.30 -1.48 -2.88
C THR A 50 20.23 0.00 -2.54
N THR A 51 21.27 0.53 -1.91
CA THR A 51 21.33 1.92 -1.44
C THR A 51 21.76 2.92 -2.53
N ASP A 52 22.52 2.48 -3.53
CA ASP A 52 23.34 3.37 -4.39
C ASP A 52 22.96 3.33 -5.88
N LYS A 53 21.68 3.13 -6.16
CA LYS A 53 21.13 3.21 -7.54
C LYS A 53 20.27 4.46 -7.69
N ASN A 54 20.32 5.08 -8.87
CA ASN A 54 19.55 6.29 -9.18
C ASN A 54 18.05 6.11 -8.91
N THR A 55 17.48 4.97 -9.29
CA THR A 55 16.06 4.66 -9.08
C THR A 55 15.69 4.53 -7.61
N GLU A 56 16.52 3.88 -6.81
CA GLU A 56 16.33 3.70 -5.38
C GLU A 56 16.45 5.05 -4.65
N THR A 57 17.41 5.88 -5.08
CA THR A 57 17.57 7.27 -4.60
C THR A 57 16.31 8.11 -4.80
N GLU A 58 15.60 7.93 -5.91
CA GLU A 58 14.30 8.60 -6.13
C GLU A 58 13.22 8.11 -5.14
N ALA A 59 13.21 6.83 -4.77
CA ALA A 59 12.29 6.31 -3.77
C ALA A 59 12.57 6.93 -2.38
N TRP A 60 13.85 7.06 -2.03
CA TRP A 60 14.26 7.77 -0.82
C TRP A 60 13.89 9.25 -0.84
N LYS A 61 14.10 9.93 -1.97
CA LYS A 61 13.68 11.32 -2.15
C LYS A 61 12.19 11.52 -1.88
N LYS A 62 11.33 10.66 -2.43
CA LYS A 62 9.88 10.68 -2.14
C LYS A 62 9.57 10.47 -0.67
N TYR A 63 10.27 9.55 -0.01
CA TYR A 63 10.12 9.36 1.44
C TYR A 63 10.45 10.65 2.20
N LYS A 64 11.55 11.33 1.84
CA LYS A 64 11.95 12.60 2.44
C LYS A 64 10.90 13.70 2.23
N GLU A 65 10.42 13.87 1.01
CA GLU A 65 9.39 14.86 0.67
C GLU A 65 8.10 14.63 1.47
N ASN A 66 7.66 13.37 1.61
CA ASN A 66 6.50 13.01 2.43
C ASN A 66 6.70 13.23 3.94
N ASN A 67 7.94 13.42 4.38
CA ASN A 67 8.33 13.60 5.77
C ASN A 67 9.07 14.92 6.01
N ASP A 68 8.89 15.88 5.10
CA ASP A 68 9.51 17.19 5.23
C ASP A 68 9.07 17.89 6.53
N GLY A 69 9.99 18.66 7.12
CA GLY A 69 9.77 19.31 8.42
C GLY A 69 9.74 18.38 9.64
N LYS A 70 9.82 17.05 9.46
CA LYS A 70 9.75 16.10 10.59
C LYS A 70 11.10 15.89 11.29
N GLY A 71 11.08 15.93 12.62
CA GLY A 71 12.20 15.59 13.50
C GLY A 71 12.34 14.08 13.74
N GLY A 72 13.32 13.69 14.56
CA GLY A 72 13.55 12.30 14.93
C GLY A 72 12.31 11.58 15.47
N GLY A 73 11.97 10.43 14.89
CA GLY A 73 10.84 9.60 15.34
C GLY A 73 9.45 10.12 14.94
N GLN A 74 9.39 11.18 14.14
CA GLN A 74 8.13 11.75 13.65
C GLN A 74 7.82 11.35 12.20
N ASP A 75 8.81 10.85 11.47
CA ASP A 75 8.65 10.33 10.12
C ASP A 75 7.69 9.14 10.06
N ALA A 76 7.08 8.91 8.90
CA ALA A 76 5.96 8.00 8.72
C ALA A 76 6.25 6.59 9.24
N TRP A 77 7.49 6.11 9.10
CA TRP A 77 7.91 4.78 9.56
C TRP A 77 8.86 4.81 10.75
N LYS A 78 9.11 5.98 11.34
CA LYS A 78 9.96 6.15 12.52
C LYS A 78 11.34 5.50 12.34
N LEU A 79 11.97 5.72 11.19
CA LEU A 79 13.28 5.15 10.88
C LEU A 79 14.29 5.58 11.96
N LYS A 80 14.99 4.60 12.53
CA LYS A 80 15.89 4.81 13.69
C LYS A 80 16.96 5.87 13.43
N ASP A 81 17.40 6.00 12.18
CA ASP A 81 18.43 6.91 11.71
C ASP A 81 17.87 8.14 10.97
N TRP A 82 16.55 8.37 11.00
CA TRP A 82 15.93 9.55 10.36
C TRP A 82 16.56 10.86 10.81
N ASN A 83 16.74 11.05 12.12
CA ASN A 83 17.22 12.33 12.66
C ASN A 83 18.62 12.70 12.16
N THR A 84 19.47 11.70 11.92
CA THR A 84 20.88 11.90 11.54
C THR A 84 21.12 11.74 10.05
N LYS A 85 20.30 10.96 9.34
CA LYS A 85 20.52 10.59 7.93
C LYS A 85 19.45 11.09 6.96
N LYS A 86 18.44 11.85 7.40
CA LYS A 86 17.43 12.44 6.49
C LYS A 86 18.03 13.37 5.42
N GLY A 87 19.24 13.88 5.62
CA GLY A 87 19.94 14.71 4.64
C GLY A 87 20.64 13.93 3.53
N GLU A 88 20.79 12.60 3.67
CA GLU A 88 21.55 11.79 2.73
C GLU A 88 20.92 11.76 1.34
N THR A 89 21.77 11.72 0.32
CA THR A 89 21.32 11.59 -1.08
C THR A 89 20.94 10.15 -1.37
N ASN A 90 21.77 9.21 -0.95
CA ASN A 90 21.57 7.80 -1.22
C ASN A 90 20.46 7.22 -0.34
N THR A 91 19.88 6.11 -0.79
CA THR A 91 18.85 5.41 -0.02
C THR A 91 19.44 4.85 1.25
N LEU A 92 18.69 4.93 2.35
CA LEU A 92 19.14 4.38 3.63
C LEU A 92 18.87 2.88 3.72
N GLU A 93 19.80 2.15 4.31
CA GLU A 93 19.63 0.73 4.64
C GLU A 93 18.43 0.50 5.59
N SER A 94 18.16 1.45 6.48
CA SER A 94 16.98 1.43 7.35
C SER A 94 15.67 1.45 6.56
N LEU A 95 15.62 2.23 5.47
CA LEU A 95 14.47 2.24 4.57
C LEU A 95 14.33 0.91 3.84
N ILE A 96 15.42 0.35 3.31
CA ILE A 96 15.40 -0.97 2.62
C ILE A 96 14.95 -2.08 3.58
N THR A 97 15.43 -2.05 4.81
CA THR A 97 15.04 -3.00 5.87
C THR A 97 13.56 -2.88 6.17
N GLU A 98 13.07 -1.65 6.35
CA GLU A 98 11.66 -1.41 6.63
C GLU A 98 10.77 -1.80 5.44
N CYS A 99 11.21 -1.56 4.21
CA CYS A 99 10.56 -2.05 3.00
C CYS A 99 10.46 -3.59 3.01
N SER A 100 11.54 -4.27 3.37
CA SER A 100 11.57 -5.72 3.49
C SER A 100 10.61 -6.22 4.55
N ASN A 101 10.46 -5.51 5.68
CA ASN A 101 9.49 -5.87 6.72
C ASN A 101 8.05 -5.69 6.24
N LYS A 102 7.75 -4.58 5.56
CA LYS A 102 6.41 -4.25 5.05
C LYS A 102 5.93 -5.14 3.92
N THR A 103 6.81 -5.90 3.28
CA THR A 103 6.41 -6.93 2.31
C THR A 103 5.35 -7.90 2.86
N LYS A 104 5.37 -8.14 4.18
CA LYS A 104 4.48 -9.04 4.91
C LYS A 104 3.15 -8.40 5.33
N ASP A 105 3.07 -7.07 5.27
CA ASP A 105 1.83 -6.36 5.57
C ASP A 105 0.76 -6.75 4.54
N LYS A 106 -0.50 -6.69 4.96
CA LYS A 106 -1.64 -7.13 4.16
C LYS A 106 -2.47 -5.94 3.71
N ALA A 107 -2.96 -6.01 2.48
CA ALA A 107 -3.96 -5.10 1.96
C ALA A 107 -5.01 -5.88 1.18
N ARG A 108 -6.23 -5.34 1.18
CA ARG A 108 -7.33 -5.92 0.41
C ARG A 108 -7.10 -5.80 -1.09
N ASN A 109 -6.47 -4.73 -1.54
CA ASN A 109 -6.17 -4.47 -2.94
C ASN A 109 -5.18 -3.30 -3.09
N LYS A 110 -4.78 -3.02 -4.34
CA LYS A 110 -3.87 -1.93 -4.71
C LYS A 110 -4.37 -0.50 -4.39
N GLN A 111 -5.64 -0.34 -4.04
CA GLN A 111 -6.20 0.96 -3.68
C GLN A 111 -5.92 1.35 -2.22
N ASP A 112 -5.49 0.39 -1.40
CA ASP A 112 -5.11 0.64 0.00
C ASP A 112 -4.03 1.72 0.10
N GLN A 113 -4.26 2.70 0.98
CA GLN A 113 -3.39 3.87 1.09
C GLN A 113 -2.00 3.52 1.65
N LYS A 114 -1.92 2.57 2.58
CA LYS A 114 -0.64 2.12 3.14
C LYS A 114 0.13 1.31 2.10
N TYR A 115 -0.56 0.51 1.30
CA TYR A 115 0.06 -0.17 0.17
C TYR A 115 0.56 0.81 -0.90
N LYS A 116 -0.18 1.87 -1.22
CA LYS A 116 0.28 2.94 -2.12
C LYS A 116 1.53 3.64 -1.60
N GLN A 117 1.59 3.90 -0.29
CA GLN A 117 2.79 4.46 0.36
C GLN A 117 3.97 3.49 0.25
N PHE A 118 3.76 2.21 0.56
CA PHE A 118 4.75 1.16 0.37
C PHE A 118 5.25 1.15 -1.08
N LEU A 119 4.35 1.15 -2.08
CA LEU A 119 4.75 1.21 -3.47
C LEU A 119 5.59 2.46 -3.77
N SER A 120 5.21 3.62 -3.27
CA SER A 120 5.93 4.87 -3.52
C SER A 120 7.38 4.85 -3.01
N TRP A 121 7.61 4.28 -1.82
CA TRP A 121 8.89 4.38 -1.12
C TRP A 121 9.73 3.09 -1.19
N CYS A 122 9.13 1.95 -1.54
CA CYS A 122 9.79 0.65 -1.57
C CYS A 122 9.88 0.01 -2.93
N SER A 123 9.35 0.63 -3.99
CA SER A 123 9.40 0.03 -5.32
C SER A 123 9.80 0.99 -6.41
N VAL A 124 10.59 0.48 -7.35
CA VAL A 124 11.09 1.19 -8.52
C VAL A 124 10.63 0.48 -9.79
N THR A 125 10.55 1.22 -10.89
CA THR A 125 10.34 0.61 -12.21
C THR A 125 11.52 -0.31 -12.54
N LYS A 126 11.21 -1.47 -13.14
CA LYS A 126 12.22 -2.44 -13.59
C LYS A 126 13.07 -1.89 -14.73
#